data_AF-A0AAV4YWD5-F1
#
_entry.id   AF-A0AAV4YWD5-F1
#
_cell.length_a   1.000
_cell.length_b   1.000
_cell.length_c   1.000
_cell.angle_alpha   90.00
_cell.angle_beta   90.00
_cell.angle_gamma   90.00
#
_symmetry.space_group_name_H-M   'P 1'
#
loop_
_entity.id
_entity.type
_entity.pdbx_description
1 polymer ?
#
loop_
_entity_poly.entity_id
_entity_poly.type
_entity_poly.pdbx_seq_one_letter_code
_entity_poly.pdbx_strand_id
1 'polypeptide(L)'
;MTVVSVENPTTVFKDGQHLHGFGYDLVRNYAESMNVKLEFKTVSDNATALKWVSSGKANFAMTTSSIQSIEKQQLTAFSASCGDLNTLKRNGLNTELNWVFKHADDPLSQTASNFVCRGKQNGAISQLASFYNRNVVKQESWDIIQRDLRNRLPLYKANFKKTATQYDLDWHLLAAIGYQESYLKPNSVSPTGVRGIMMLTNNTAKAMGVSNRTDPAQSIQGGAKYYDQMLSRYEHIPFPDRNWYALVAYNMGPGAVSQIQKRIRSQGKNPNNWVNLYAYLDINKASNGRYRQAVQYVTRIRAYLEHIKTTPQLVNI
;
A
#
# COMPACT_ATOMS: atom_id res chain seq x y z
N MET A 1 -20.59 5.78 7.34
CA MET A 1 -19.73 6.93 7.65
C MET A 1 -19.10 7.41 6.36
N THR A 2 -19.37 8.64 5.97
CA THR A 2 -18.88 9.26 4.74
C THR A 2 -17.68 10.14 5.05
N VAL A 3 -16.54 9.85 4.41
CA VAL A 3 -15.29 10.58 4.58
C VAL A 3 -14.84 11.12 3.23
N VAL A 4 -14.46 12.39 3.19
CA VAL A 4 -13.96 13.03 1.97
C VAL A 4 -12.47 13.36 2.12
N SER A 5 -11.68 13.17 1.07
CA SER A 5 -10.26 13.50 1.08
C SER A 5 -9.78 14.02 -0.27
N VAL A 6 -8.59 14.63 -0.28
CA VAL A 6 -7.89 15.01 -1.51
C VAL A 6 -6.88 13.93 -1.81
N GLU A 7 -6.82 13.46 -3.05
CA GLU A 7 -5.82 12.47 -3.47
C GLU A 7 -4.41 13.05 -3.39
N ASN A 8 -3.58 12.43 -2.56
CA ASN A 8 -2.15 12.70 -2.49
C ASN A 8 -1.43 11.49 -1.85
N PRO A 9 -0.10 11.40 -1.96
CA PRO A 9 0.65 10.23 -1.47
C PRO A 9 0.52 9.94 0.04
N THR A 10 0.04 10.89 0.85
CA THR A 10 -0.16 10.70 2.30
C THR A 10 -1.59 10.28 2.65
N THR A 11 -2.58 10.79 1.90
CA THR A 11 -4.00 10.56 2.17
C THR A 11 -4.48 9.25 1.55
N VAL A 12 -4.56 9.21 0.23
CA VAL A 12 -5.18 8.13 -0.54
C VAL A 12 -4.65 8.13 -1.97
N PHE A 13 -4.52 6.94 -2.51
CA PHE A 13 -4.26 6.63 -3.90
C PHE A 13 -5.14 5.46 -4.35
N LYS A 14 -5.38 5.34 -5.65
CA LYS A 14 -6.22 4.30 -6.23
C LYS A 14 -5.39 3.16 -6.82
N ASP A 15 -5.63 1.93 -6.37
CA ASP A 15 -5.03 0.69 -6.89
C ASP A 15 -6.11 -0.19 -7.55
N GLY A 16 -6.15 -0.23 -8.87
CA GLY A 16 -7.26 -0.81 -9.63
C GLY A 16 -8.61 -0.23 -9.21
N GLN A 17 -9.46 -1.08 -8.65
CA GLN A 17 -10.77 -0.71 -8.08
C GLN A 17 -10.71 -0.36 -6.59
N HIS A 18 -9.57 -0.59 -5.93
CA HIS A 18 -9.39 -0.41 -4.51
C HIS A 18 -8.73 0.93 -4.19
N LEU A 19 -8.93 1.40 -2.97
CA LEU A 19 -8.24 2.57 -2.42
C LEU A 19 -7.20 2.09 -1.41
N HIS A 20 -6.11 2.81 -1.33
CA HIS A 20 -5.03 2.54 -0.40
C HIS A 20 -4.29 3.85 -0.08
N GLY A 21 -3.50 3.92 0.97
CA GLY A 21 -2.86 5.15 1.45
C GLY A 21 -2.86 5.22 2.98
N PHE A 22 -1.85 5.86 3.56
CA PHE A 22 -1.72 5.96 5.02
C PHE A 22 -3.00 6.51 5.65
N GLY A 23 -3.50 7.62 5.12
CA GLY A 23 -4.74 8.23 5.59
C GLY A 23 -5.97 7.34 5.36
N TYR A 24 -6.11 6.75 4.18
CA TYR A 24 -7.23 5.87 3.84
C TYR A 24 -7.30 4.66 4.78
N ASP A 25 -6.18 3.97 4.98
CA ASP A 25 -6.13 2.81 5.87
C ASP A 25 -6.38 3.21 7.33
N LEU A 26 -5.93 4.38 7.76
CA LEU A 26 -6.23 4.88 9.10
C LEU A 26 -7.76 5.08 9.29
N VAL A 27 -8.42 5.69 8.30
CA VAL A 27 -9.88 5.89 8.31
C VAL A 27 -10.63 4.55 8.20
N ARG A 28 -10.14 3.62 7.38
CA ARG A 28 -10.70 2.27 7.24
C ARG A 28 -10.62 1.51 8.57
N ASN A 29 -9.47 1.48 9.21
CA ASN A 29 -9.29 0.85 10.52
C ASN A 29 -10.19 1.49 11.58
N TYR A 30 -10.41 2.81 11.52
CA TYR A 30 -11.35 3.50 12.40
C TYR A 30 -12.80 3.07 12.16
N ALA A 31 -13.24 3.04 10.90
CA ALA A 31 -14.58 2.58 10.52
C ALA A 31 -14.83 1.12 10.95
N GLU A 32 -13.85 0.24 10.75
CA GLU A 32 -13.87 -1.15 11.21
C GLU A 32 -13.99 -1.24 12.74
N SER A 33 -13.26 -0.40 13.49
CA SER A 33 -13.32 -0.38 14.96
C SER A 33 -14.69 0.06 15.51
N MET A 34 -15.45 0.81 14.71
CA MET A 34 -16.81 1.22 15.03
C MET A 34 -17.87 0.29 14.43
N ASN A 35 -17.47 -0.74 13.67
CA ASN A 35 -18.37 -1.61 12.92
C ASN A 35 -19.33 -0.83 11.99
N VAL A 36 -18.82 0.18 11.29
CA VAL A 36 -19.60 0.98 10.34
C VAL A 36 -19.05 0.86 8.92
N LYS A 37 -19.96 0.89 7.93
CA LYS A 37 -19.57 0.96 6.52
C LYS A 37 -18.90 2.31 6.23
N LEU A 38 -17.71 2.25 5.65
CA LEU A 38 -16.98 3.43 5.16
C LEU A 38 -17.42 3.76 3.73
N GLU A 39 -17.85 5.00 3.51
CA GLU A 39 -18.00 5.60 2.19
C GLU A 39 -16.91 6.65 1.98
N PHE A 40 -15.81 6.25 1.35
CA PHE A 40 -14.69 7.13 1.10
C PHE A 40 -14.84 7.83 -0.26
N LYS A 41 -14.74 9.16 -0.28
CA LYS A 41 -14.86 9.99 -1.48
C LYS A 41 -13.61 10.84 -1.66
N THR A 42 -13.25 11.10 -2.91
CA THR A 42 -12.15 12.00 -3.26
C THR A 42 -12.67 13.27 -3.95
N VAL A 43 -11.99 14.39 -3.73
CA VAL A 43 -12.26 15.70 -4.36
C VAL A 43 -10.95 16.31 -4.84
N SER A 44 -11.04 17.34 -5.70
CA SER A 44 -9.90 17.99 -6.35
C SER A 44 -8.98 18.76 -5.41
N ASP A 45 -9.52 19.31 -4.32
CA ASP A 45 -8.81 20.26 -3.48
C ASP A 45 -9.37 20.32 -2.06
N ASN A 46 -8.54 20.84 -1.14
CA ASN A 46 -8.88 20.90 0.27
C ASN A 46 -10.08 21.83 0.52
N ALA A 47 -10.25 22.92 -0.23
CA ALA A 47 -11.36 23.85 -0.03
C ALA A 47 -12.71 23.16 -0.29
N THR A 48 -12.78 22.33 -1.33
CA THR A 48 -13.93 21.50 -1.64
C THR A 48 -14.20 20.47 -0.55
N ALA A 49 -13.15 19.81 -0.02
CA ALA A 49 -13.29 18.86 1.08
C ALA A 49 -13.86 19.51 2.35
N LEU A 50 -13.35 20.70 2.73
CA LEU A 50 -13.83 21.46 3.87
C LEU A 50 -15.29 21.92 3.69
N LYS A 51 -15.66 22.33 2.47
CA LYS A 51 -17.05 22.69 2.13
C LYS A 51 -18.02 21.50 2.28
N TRP A 52 -17.58 20.28 1.99
CA TRP A 52 -18.43 19.09 2.18
C TRP A 52 -18.71 18.82 3.66
N VAL A 53 -17.76 19.09 4.55
CA VAL A 53 -17.95 18.97 6.00
C VAL A 53 -18.88 20.06 6.51
N SER A 54 -18.65 21.32 6.13
CA SER A 54 -19.48 22.44 6.61
C SER A 54 -20.95 22.32 6.17
N SER A 55 -21.18 21.82 4.95
CA SER A 55 -22.53 21.55 4.40
C SER A 55 -23.16 20.25 4.88
N GLY A 56 -22.45 19.41 5.63
CA GLY A 56 -22.95 18.11 6.10
C GLY A 56 -23.01 17.02 5.02
N LYS A 57 -22.38 17.24 3.87
CA LYS A 57 -22.27 16.25 2.78
C LYS A 57 -21.31 15.09 3.12
N ALA A 58 -20.37 15.31 4.05
CA ALA A 58 -19.50 14.28 4.61
C ALA A 58 -19.48 14.40 6.14
N ASN A 59 -19.29 13.28 6.85
CA ASN A 59 -19.17 13.28 8.30
C ASN A 59 -17.87 13.97 8.75
N PHE A 60 -16.76 13.71 8.05
CA PHE A 60 -15.51 14.46 8.23
C PHE A 60 -14.67 14.45 6.96
N ALA A 61 -13.70 15.37 6.89
CA ALA A 61 -12.70 15.41 5.84
C ALA A 61 -11.33 15.01 6.36
N MET A 62 -10.54 14.36 5.52
CA MET A 62 -9.12 14.15 5.76
C MET A 62 -8.34 15.01 4.77
N THR A 63 -7.66 16.03 5.28
CA THR A 63 -7.02 17.08 4.47
C THR A 63 -5.57 17.28 4.90
N THR A 64 -4.82 18.00 4.07
CA THR A 64 -3.49 18.52 4.41
C THR A 64 -3.50 20.04 4.57
N SER A 65 -4.67 20.61 4.91
CA SER A 65 -4.78 22.03 5.22
C SER A 65 -4.23 22.31 6.60
N SER A 66 -3.56 23.45 6.76
CA SER A 66 -3.13 23.92 8.07
C SER A 66 -4.33 24.13 9.00
N ILE A 67 -4.13 23.90 10.30
CA ILE A 67 -5.18 24.05 11.33
C ILE A 67 -5.74 25.48 11.30
N GLN A 68 -4.90 26.50 11.13
CA GLN A 68 -5.36 27.89 11.05
C GLN A 68 -6.30 28.13 9.87
N SER A 69 -6.07 27.46 8.72
CA SER A 69 -6.95 27.59 7.55
C SER A 69 -8.29 26.91 7.77
N ILE A 70 -8.30 25.83 8.55
CA ILE A 70 -9.51 25.08 8.93
C ILE A 70 -10.35 25.88 9.93
N GLU A 71 -9.72 26.42 10.97
CA GLU A 71 -10.38 27.24 12.01
C GLU A 71 -11.01 28.52 11.44
N LYS A 72 -10.40 29.13 10.43
CA LYS A 72 -10.98 30.27 9.69
C LYS A 72 -12.33 29.94 9.04
N GLN A 73 -12.61 28.66 8.78
CA GLN A 73 -13.90 28.19 8.27
C GLN A 73 -14.86 27.73 9.37
N GLN A 74 -14.53 28.02 10.64
CA GLN A 74 -15.30 27.60 11.82
C GLN A 74 -15.44 26.07 11.94
N LEU A 75 -14.45 25.34 11.42
CA LEU A 75 -14.36 23.89 11.51
C LEU A 75 -13.34 23.50 12.61
N THR A 76 -13.47 22.28 13.12
CA THR A 76 -12.54 21.70 14.10
C THR A 76 -11.65 20.66 13.45
N ALA A 77 -10.39 20.55 13.86
CA ALA A 77 -9.51 19.50 13.41
C ALA A 77 -8.57 18.97 14.49
N PHE A 78 -8.11 17.74 14.28
CA PHE A 78 -6.98 17.17 15.01
C PHE A 78 -6.03 16.44 14.06
N SER A 79 -4.77 16.31 14.47
CA SER A 79 -3.74 15.63 13.68
C SER A 79 -4.03 14.13 13.57
N ALA A 80 -3.95 13.58 12.36
CA ALA A 80 -4.10 12.15 12.08
C ALA A 80 -2.99 11.27 12.69
N SER A 81 -2.00 11.87 13.36
CA SER A 81 -0.96 11.18 14.12
C SER A 81 -1.05 11.43 15.63
N CYS A 82 -2.08 12.12 16.13
CA CYS A 82 -2.16 12.62 17.50
C CYS A 82 -0.87 13.38 17.90
N GLY A 83 -0.38 14.23 16.99
CA GLY A 83 0.82 15.05 17.18
C GLY A 83 2.16 14.31 17.06
N ASP A 84 2.18 13.04 16.62
CA ASP A 84 3.44 12.34 16.30
C ASP A 84 3.99 12.73 14.92
N LEU A 85 4.39 13.99 14.80
CA LEU A 85 4.92 14.55 13.56
C LEU A 85 6.25 13.90 13.15
N ASN A 86 7.02 13.42 14.13
CA ASN A 86 8.30 12.75 13.88
C ASN A 86 8.12 11.44 13.12
N THR A 87 7.11 10.64 13.51
CA THR A 87 6.75 9.41 12.79
C THR A 87 6.29 9.68 11.36
N LEU A 88 5.54 10.76 11.11
CA LEU A 88 5.15 11.10 9.74
C LEU A 88 6.35 11.58 8.92
N LYS A 89 7.12 12.54 9.46
CA LYS A 89 8.29 13.13 8.78
C LYS A 89 9.34 12.09 8.41
N ARG A 90 9.70 11.18 9.32
CA ARG A 90 10.72 10.15 9.06
C ARG A 90 10.32 9.16 7.95
N ASN A 91 9.03 9.01 7.70
CA ASN A 91 8.47 8.13 6.66
C ASN A 91 8.12 8.91 5.37
N GLY A 92 8.43 10.21 5.30
CA GLY A 92 8.15 11.06 4.13
C GLY A 92 6.66 11.39 3.95
N LEU A 93 5.87 11.28 5.01
CA LEU A 93 4.44 11.60 5.04
C LEU A 93 4.23 13.07 5.43
N ASN A 94 3.14 13.66 4.92
CA ASN A 94 2.77 15.04 5.24
C ASN A 94 2.38 15.19 6.72
N THR A 95 3.07 16.07 7.45
CA THR A 95 2.86 16.33 8.88
C THR A 95 1.59 17.14 9.18
N GLU A 96 1.00 17.79 8.18
CA GLU A 96 -0.26 18.53 8.28
C GLU A 96 -1.48 17.67 7.93
N LEU A 97 -1.36 16.34 7.96
CA LEU A 97 -2.50 15.46 7.78
C LEU A 97 -3.47 15.58 8.97
N ASN A 98 -4.66 16.12 8.71
CA ASN A 98 -5.67 16.46 9.71
C ASN A 98 -7.01 15.80 9.39
N TRP A 99 -7.73 15.38 10.43
CA TRP A 99 -9.14 15.01 10.33
C TRP A 99 -9.98 16.20 10.78
N VAL A 100 -10.94 16.59 9.94
CA VAL A 100 -11.68 17.85 10.04
C VAL A 100 -13.17 17.57 10.18
N PHE A 101 -13.74 18.08 11.26
CA PHE A 101 -15.14 17.93 11.66
C PHE A 101 -15.85 19.26 11.65
N LYS A 102 -17.19 19.21 11.56
CA LYS A 102 -18.01 20.42 11.53
C LYS A 102 -17.90 21.20 12.84
N HIS A 103 -17.95 20.50 13.97
CA HIS A 103 -17.88 21.09 15.30
C HIS A 103 -17.06 20.22 16.26
N ALA A 104 -16.55 20.82 17.33
CA ALA A 104 -15.75 20.12 18.35
C ALA A 104 -16.59 19.21 19.25
N ASP A 105 -17.87 19.52 19.42
CA ASP A 105 -18.85 18.77 20.20
C ASP A 105 -19.48 17.58 19.43
N ASP A 106 -19.08 17.36 18.17
CA ASP A 106 -19.46 16.17 17.42
C ASP A 106 -18.93 14.90 18.11
N PRO A 107 -19.80 13.97 18.56
CA PRO A 107 -19.37 12.72 19.18
C PRO A 107 -18.40 11.90 18.29
N LEU A 108 -18.51 12.04 16.96
CA LEU A 108 -17.62 11.40 16.02
C LEU A 108 -16.19 11.97 16.09
N SER A 109 -16.04 13.27 16.36
CA SER A 109 -14.74 13.92 16.55
C SER A 109 -14.01 13.34 17.77
N GLN A 110 -14.74 13.15 18.87
CA GLN A 110 -14.18 12.62 20.11
C GLN A 110 -13.77 11.14 19.99
N THR A 111 -14.62 10.32 19.36
CA THR A 111 -14.32 8.90 19.14
C THR A 111 -13.15 8.71 18.17
N ALA A 112 -13.06 9.55 17.14
CA ALA A 112 -11.99 9.55 16.17
C ALA A 112 -10.64 9.97 16.78
N SER A 113 -10.62 11.07 17.54
CA SER A 113 -9.40 11.54 18.20
C SER A 113 -8.87 10.52 19.21
N ASN A 114 -9.77 9.91 20.00
CA ASN A 114 -9.44 8.82 20.91
C ASN A 114 -8.86 7.61 20.18
N PHE A 115 -9.43 7.21 19.04
CA PHE A 115 -8.91 6.12 18.23
C PHE A 115 -7.48 6.39 17.75
N VAL A 116 -7.24 7.56 17.17
CA VAL A 116 -5.91 7.95 16.67
C VAL A 116 -4.89 8.06 17.80
N CYS A 117 -5.25 8.67 18.93
CA CYS A 117 -4.36 8.80 20.08
C CYS A 117 -4.06 7.47 20.77
N ARG A 118 -5.03 6.56 20.87
CA ARG A 118 -4.78 5.17 21.32
C ARG A 118 -3.85 4.44 20.36
N GLY A 119 -4.04 4.63 19.05
CA GLY A 119 -3.17 4.10 18.00
C GLY A 119 -1.73 4.62 18.10
N LYS A 120 -1.54 5.87 18.52
CA LYS A 120 -0.20 6.40 18.82
C LYS A 120 0.40 5.69 20.04
N GLN A 121 -0.35 5.59 21.14
CA GLN A 121 0.12 4.99 22.39
C GLN A 121 0.51 3.51 22.23
N ASN A 122 -0.24 2.73 21.45
CA ASN A 122 0.02 1.32 21.23
C ASN A 122 0.96 1.02 20.03
N GLY A 123 1.43 2.06 19.34
CA GLY A 123 2.35 1.97 18.21
C GLY A 123 1.72 1.63 16.84
N ALA A 124 0.40 1.46 16.75
CA ALA A 124 -0.29 1.17 15.49
C ALA A 124 -0.09 2.28 14.43
N ILE A 125 -0.08 3.56 14.84
CA ILE A 125 0.18 4.69 13.93
C ILE A 125 1.59 4.59 13.34
N SER A 126 2.58 4.29 14.17
CA SER A 126 3.97 4.15 13.75
C SER A 126 4.18 2.95 12.83
N GLN A 127 3.52 1.83 13.11
CA GLN A 127 3.56 0.64 12.26
C GLN A 127 2.92 0.88 10.90
N LEU A 128 1.75 1.54 10.86
CA LEU A 128 1.10 1.92 9.61
C LEU A 128 1.98 2.91 8.82
N ALA A 129 2.52 3.94 9.48
CA ALA A 129 3.41 4.90 8.83
C ALA A 129 4.71 4.26 8.31
N SER A 130 5.28 3.29 9.04
CA SER A 130 6.45 2.51 8.64
C SER A 130 6.17 1.70 7.38
N PHE A 131 4.97 1.14 7.23
CA PHE A 131 4.58 0.53 5.97
C PHE A 131 4.65 1.61 4.89
N TYR A 132 3.94 2.73 5.04
CA TYR A 132 3.90 3.86 4.10
C TYR A 132 5.19 4.69 3.97
N ASN A 133 6.34 4.14 4.39
CA ASN A 133 7.62 4.81 4.26
C ASN A 133 8.00 5.06 2.80
N ARG A 134 8.01 6.33 2.41
CA ARG A 134 8.40 6.80 1.06
C ARG A 134 9.92 6.86 0.87
N ASN A 135 10.69 6.83 1.96
CA ASN A 135 12.14 6.83 1.96
C ASN A 135 12.75 5.42 1.78
N VAL A 136 11.92 4.39 1.58
CA VAL A 136 12.39 3.01 1.29
C VAL A 136 13.15 2.93 -0.05
N VAL A 137 12.82 3.83 -0.97
CA VAL A 137 13.59 4.13 -2.18
C VAL A 137 14.32 5.45 -1.92
N LYS A 138 15.64 5.45 -2.11
CA LYS A 138 16.44 6.67 -1.90
C LYS A 138 16.11 7.72 -2.97
N GLN A 139 16.17 8.99 -2.60
CA GLN A 139 15.76 10.08 -3.49
C GLN A 139 16.54 10.06 -4.82
N GLU A 140 17.84 9.83 -4.76
CA GLU A 140 18.73 9.76 -5.92
C GLU A 140 18.48 8.55 -6.85
N SER A 141 17.71 7.55 -6.40
CA SER A 141 17.37 6.38 -7.22
C SER A 141 16.19 6.64 -8.15
N TRP A 142 15.36 7.66 -7.87
CA TRP A 142 14.14 7.91 -8.64
C TRP A 142 14.41 8.27 -10.09
N ASP A 143 15.48 9.01 -10.39
CA ASP A 143 15.85 9.35 -11.77
C ASP A 143 16.15 8.08 -12.60
N ILE A 144 16.87 7.13 -12.00
CA ILE A 144 17.18 5.84 -12.63
C ILE A 144 15.91 5.00 -12.78
N ILE A 145 15.06 4.96 -11.76
CA ILE A 145 13.80 4.21 -11.79
C ILE A 145 12.88 4.74 -12.88
N GLN A 146 12.68 6.06 -12.94
CA GLN A 146 11.85 6.71 -13.93
C GLN A 146 12.39 6.46 -15.35
N ARG A 147 13.71 6.58 -15.55
CA ARG A 147 14.36 6.25 -16.84
C ARG A 147 14.13 4.79 -17.23
N ASP A 148 14.35 3.86 -16.32
CA ASP A 148 14.20 2.43 -16.59
C ASP A 148 12.74 2.08 -16.90
N LEU A 149 11.76 2.64 -16.17
CA LEU A 149 10.34 2.47 -16.45
C LEU A 149 9.95 3.06 -17.80
N ARG A 150 10.36 4.29 -18.12
CA ARG A 150 10.09 4.92 -19.43
C ARG A 150 10.64 4.13 -20.60
N ASN A 151 11.82 3.51 -20.44
CA ASN A 151 12.49 2.83 -21.54
C ASN A 151 12.07 1.35 -21.68
N ARG A 152 11.80 0.66 -20.56
CA ARG A 152 11.56 -0.80 -20.57
C ARG A 152 10.09 -1.18 -20.42
N LEU A 153 9.28 -0.43 -19.68
CA LEU A 153 7.87 -0.77 -19.49
C LEU A 153 7.07 -0.79 -20.80
N PRO A 154 7.25 0.16 -21.76
CA PRO A 154 6.53 0.10 -23.03
C PRO A 154 6.76 -1.19 -23.83
N LEU A 155 7.96 -1.78 -23.73
CA LEU A 155 8.32 -3.03 -24.42
C LEU A 155 7.47 -4.23 -23.96
N TYR A 156 7.00 -4.21 -22.72
CA TYR A 156 6.28 -5.33 -22.09
C TYR A 156 4.84 -4.97 -21.72
N LYS A 157 4.39 -3.75 -22.01
CA LYS A 157 3.04 -3.25 -21.71
C LYS A 157 1.95 -4.20 -22.19
N ALA A 158 2.05 -4.67 -23.45
CA ALA A 158 1.06 -5.56 -24.03
C ALA A 158 0.97 -6.89 -23.26
N ASN A 159 2.13 -7.45 -22.87
CA ASN A 159 2.19 -8.67 -22.06
C ASN A 159 1.58 -8.47 -20.67
N PHE A 160 1.94 -7.39 -19.97
CA PHE A 160 1.37 -7.07 -18.66
C PHE A 160 -0.14 -6.85 -18.74
N LYS A 161 -0.64 -6.03 -19.67
CA LYS A 161 -2.07 -5.76 -19.81
C LYS A 161 -2.87 -7.02 -20.15
N LYS A 162 -2.45 -7.78 -21.17
CA LYS A 162 -3.11 -9.03 -21.56
C LYS A 162 -3.19 -10.01 -20.39
N THR A 163 -2.07 -10.18 -19.68
CA THR A 163 -1.99 -11.10 -18.55
C THR A 163 -2.81 -10.60 -17.36
N ALA A 164 -2.78 -9.31 -17.06
CA ALA A 164 -3.57 -8.71 -16.00
C ALA A 164 -5.07 -8.89 -16.24
N THR A 165 -5.54 -8.67 -17.47
CA THR A 165 -6.94 -8.94 -17.84
C THR A 165 -7.32 -10.40 -17.64
N GLN A 166 -6.42 -11.34 -17.97
CA GLN A 166 -6.69 -12.77 -17.82
C GLN A 166 -6.93 -13.20 -16.36
N TYR A 167 -6.26 -12.55 -15.40
CA TYR A 167 -6.30 -12.89 -13.98
C TYR A 167 -7.04 -11.84 -13.13
N ASP A 168 -7.75 -10.88 -13.75
CA ASP A 168 -8.41 -9.75 -13.07
C ASP A 168 -7.48 -8.97 -12.12
N LEU A 169 -6.29 -8.64 -12.59
CA LEU A 169 -5.24 -7.94 -11.82
C LEU A 169 -5.06 -6.49 -12.28
N ASP A 170 -4.50 -5.65 -11.41
CA ASP A 170 -3.95 -4.36 -11.82
C ASP A 170 -2.62 -4.56 -12.56
N TRP A 171 -2.57 -4.18 -13.84
CA TRP A 171 -1.37 -4.34 -14.66
C TRP A 171 -0.20 -3.46 -14.21
N HIS A 172 -0.45 -2.31 -13.57
CA HIS A 172 0.59 -1.47 -12.98
C HIS A 172 1.20 -2.14 -11.74
N LEU A 173 0.40 -2.85 -10.94
CA LEU A 173 0.91 -3.65 -9.83
C LEU A 173 1.78 -4.81 -10.33
N LEU A 174 1.34 -5.52 -11.37
CA LEU A 174 2.18 -6.55 -12.01
C LEU A 174 3.50 -5.99 -12.56
N ALA A 175 3.46 -4.80 -13.18
CA ALA A 175 4.66 -4.12 -13.65
C ALA A 175 5.59 -3.72 -12.50
N ALA A 176 5.04 -3.23 -11.38
CA ALA A 176 5.80 -2.91 -10.17
C ALA A 176 6.49 -4.15 -9.56
N ILE A 177 5.81 -5.31 -9.56
CA ILE A 177 6.40 -6.60 -9.19
C ILE A 177 7.58 -6.92 -10.12
N GLY A 178 7.36 -6.91 -11.44
CA GLY A 178 8.42 -7.20 -12.41
C GLY A 178 9.62 -6.24 -12.32
N TYR A 179 9.38 -4.97 -11.97
CA TYR A 179 10.43 -4.00 -11.71
C TYR A 179 11.22 -4.32 -10.44
N GLN A 180 10.53 -4.67 -9.33
CA GLN A 180 11.19 -5.11 -8.11
C GLN A 180 12.01 -6.39 -8.31
N GLU A 181 11.54 -7.30 -9.16
CA GLU A 181 12.19 -8.59 -9.41
C GLU A 181 13.44 -8.45 -10.27
N SER A 182 13.37 -7.70 -11.37
CA SER A 182 14.42 -7.72 -12.39
C SER A 182 14.80 -6.37 -12.98
N TYR A 183 14.18 -5.27 -12.51
CA TYR A 183 14.19 -3.98 -13.19
C TYR A 183 13.67 -4.07 -14.63
N LEU A 184 12.70 -4.98 -14.86
CA LEU A 184 12.16 -5.31 -16.18
C LEU A 184 13.22 -5.81 -17.18
N LYS A 185 14.17 -6.61 -16.70
CA LYS A 185 15.23 -7.21 -17.54
C LYS A 185 14.95 -8.70 -17.73
N PRO A 186 14.64 -9.18 -18.95
CA PRO A 186 14.21 -10.55 -19.18
C PRO A 186 15.32 -11.60 -19.02
N ASN A 187 16.58 -11.20 -19.22
CA ASN A 187 17.73 -12.10 -19.10
C ASN A 187 18.36 -12.09 -17.70
N SER A 188 17.69 -11.48 -16.71
CA SER A 188 18.20 -11.46 -15.34
C SER A 188 18.29 -12.87 -14.76
N VAL A 189 19.41 -13.15 -14.09
CA VAL A 189 19.70 -14.40 -13.40
C VAL A 189 20.26 -14.06 -12.02
N SER A 190 19.69 -14.63 -10.97
CA SER A 190 20.20 -14.49 -9.61
C SER A 190 21.24 -15.57 -9.26
N PRO A 191 22.06 -15.37 -8.21
CA PRO A 191 22.94 -16.40 -7.69
C PRO A 191 22.21 -17.68 -7.22
N THR A 192 20.93 -17.58 -6.86
CA THR A 192 20.09 -18.71 -6.42
C THR A 192 19.33 -19.37 -7.56
N GLY A 193 19.55 -18.95 -8.82
CA GLY A 193 19.00 -19.59 -10.00
C GLY A 193 17.58 -19.18 -10.39
N VAL A 194 16.96 -18.20 -9.73
CA VAL A 194 15.76 -17.53 -10.25
C VAL A 194 16.08 -16.69 -11.48
N ARG A 195 15.17 -16.65 -12.46
CA ARG A 195 15.40 -16.04 -13.79
C ARG A 195 14.17 -15.32 -14.33
N GLY A 196 14.39 -14.35 -15.22
CA GLY A 196 13.32 -13.70 -15.98
C GLY A 196 12.84 -12.39 -15.39
N ILE A 197 11.87 -11.75 -16.08
CA ILE A 197 11.25 -10.50 -15.62
C ILE A 197 10.62 -10.66 -14.24
N MET A 198 9.96 -11.79 -13.99
CA MET A 198 9.24 -12.08 -12.74
C MET A 198 10.03 -12.99 -11.78
N MET A 199 11.32 -13.23 -12.07
CA MET A 199 12.25 -14.02 -11.25
C MET A 199 11.68 -15.37 -10.75
N LEU A 200 11.26 -16.21 -11.69
CA LEU A 200 10.68 -17.51 -11.36
C LEU A 200 11.77 -18.52 -11.00
N THR A 201 11.54 -19.28 -9.93
CA THR A 201 12.28 -20.53 -9.67
C THR A 201 11.97 -21.55 -10.78
N ASN A 202 12.80 -22.58 -10.93
CA ASN A 202 12.52 -23.64 -11.89
C ASN A 202 11.22 -24.40 -11.55
N ASN A 203 10.98 -24.66 -10.26
CA ASN A 203 9.79 -25.36 -9.79
C ASN A 203 8.53 -24.53 -10.04
N THR A 204 8.57 -23.23 -9.73
CA THR A 204 7.47 -22.31 -10.00
C THR A 204 7.18 -22.22 -11.49
N ALA A 205 8.22 -22.07 -12.33
CA ALA A 205 8.06 -22.04 -13.78
C ALA A 205 7.35 -23.30 -14.32
N LYS A 206 7.81 -24.50 -13.90
CA LYS A 206 7.17 -25.76 -14.28
C LYS A 206 5.72 -25.81 -13.82
N ALA A 207 5.43 -25.45 -12.57
CA ALA A 207 4.07 -25.45 -12.02
C ALA A 207 3.15 -24.44 -12.72
N MET A 208 3.69 -23.33 -13.22
CA MET A 208 2.94 -22.29 -13.91
C MET A 208 2.85 -22.50 -15.44
N GLY A 209 3.48 -23.53 -15.98
CA GLY A 209 3.48 -23.83 -17.42
C GLY A 209 4.45 -22.97 -18.24
N VAL A 210 5.51 -22.46 -17.60
CA VAL A 210 6.58 -21.67 -18.25
C VAL A 210 7.69 -22.61 -18.71
N SER A 211 7.89 -22.70 -20.02
CA SER A 211 8.97 -23.50 -20.63
C SER A 211 10.27 -22.70 -20.76
N ASN A 212 10.18 -21.39 -20.98
CA ASN A 212 11.33 -20.49 -21.02
C ASN A 212 11.16 -19.31 -20.05
N ARG A 213 11.93 -19.31 -18.96
CA ARG A 213 11.87 -18.26 -17.93
C ARG A 213 12.40 -16.90 -18.39
N THR A 214 13.24 -16.84 -19.43
CA THR A 214 13.79 -15.57 -19.94
C THR A 214 12.98 -15.03 -21.12
N ASP A 215 11.97 -15.76 -21.60
CA ASP A 215 10.97 -15.20 -22.49
C ASP A 215 10.08 -14.21 -21.70
N PRO A 216 10.00 -12.93 -22.10
CA PRO A 216 9.23 -11.92 -21.36
C PRO A 216 7.75 -12.30 -21.18
N ALA A 217 7.11 -12.82 -22.24
CA ALA A 217 5.69 -13.12 -22.23
C ALA A 217 5.39 -14.26 -21.25
N GLN A 218 6.15 -15.35 -21.34
CA GLN A 218 6.00 -16.50 -20.44
C GLN A 218 6.38 -16.15 -19.00
N SER A 219 7.45 -15.37 -18.79
CA SER A 219 7.85 -14.94 -17.44
C SER A 219 6.75 -14.12 -16.77
N ILE A 220 6.18 -13.14 -17.48
CA ILE A 220 5.08 -12.29 -16.99
C ILE A 220 3.83 -13.14 -16.73
N GLN A 221 3.45 -14.01 -17.66
CA GLN A 221 2.29 -14.89 -17.49
C GLN A 221 2.44 -15.82 -16.28
N GLY A 222 3.60 -16.46 -16.12
CA GLY A 222 3.87 -17.36 -15.00
C GLY A 222 3.93 -16.63 -13.66
N GLY A 223 4.55 -15.46 -13.61
CA GLY A 223 4.58 -14.61 -12.42
C GLY A 223 3.19 -14.16 -12.00
N ALA A 224 2.38 -13.69 -12.95
CA ALA A 224 1.00 -13.28 -12.67
C ALA A 224 0.14 -14.46 -12.20
N LYS A 225 0.24 -15.63 -12.84
CA LYS A 225 -0.47 -16.85 -12.42
C LYS A 225 -0.08 -17.26 -11.00
N TYR A 226 1.21 -17.19 -10.66
CA TYR A 226 1.67 -17.51 -9.32
C TYR A 226 1.19 -16.47 -8.28
N TYR A 227 1.16 -15.19 -8.65
CA TYR A 227 0.60 -14.13 -7.81
C TYR A 227 -0.91 -14.31 -7.56
N ASP A 228 -1.67 -14.64 -8.61
CA ASP A 228 -3.10 -14.96 -8.51
C ASP A 228 -3.37 -16.18 -7.61
N GLN A 229 -2.53 -17.22 -7.67
CA GLN A 229 -2.60 -18.32 -6.70
C GLN A 229 -2.36 -17.86 -5.25
N MET A 230 -1.48 -16.87 -5.04
CA MET A 230 -1.28 -16.29 -3.71
C MET A 230 -2.51 -15.49 -3.28
N LEU A 231 -3.10 -14.67 -4.16
CA LEU A 231 -4.35 -13.98 -3.88
C LEU A 231 -5.47 -14.94 -3.48
N SER A 232 -5.65 -16.02 -4.24
CA SER A 232 -6.63 -17.08 -3.95
C SER A 232 -6.40 -17.72 -2.59
N ARG A 233 -5.14 -17.98 -2.22
CA ARG A 233 -4.80 -18.54 -0.90
C ARG A 233 -5.15 -17.61 0.27
N TYR A 234 -5.21 -16.31 0.05
CA TYR A 234 -5.57 -15.31 1.05
C TYR A 234 -6.93 -14.67 0.77
N GLU A 235 -7.86 -15.39 0.13
CA GLU A 235 -9.20 -14.88 -0.19
C GLU A 235 -9.99 -14.41 1.05
N HIS A 236 -9.69 -14.96 2.23
CA HIS A 236 -10.30 -14.55 3.48
C HIS A 236 -9.80 -13.18 4.00
N ILE A 237 -8.71 -12.65 3.43
CA ILE A 237 -8.23 -11.29 3.70
C ILE A 237 -8.96 -10.35 2.72
N PRO A 238 -9.59 -9.26 3.18
CA PRO A 238 -10.22 -8.31 2.27
C PRO A 238 -9.18 -7.52 1.47
N PHE A 239 -9.55 -7.05 0.29
CA PHE A 239 -8.77 -6.01 -0.38
C PHE A 239 -8.87 -4.68 0.38
N PRO A 240 -7.84 -3.82 0.34
CA PRO A 240 -6.57 -3.98 -0.41
C PRO A 240 -5.52 -4.87 0.28
N ASP A 241 -5.69 -5.22 1.55
CA ASP A 241 -4.69 -5.94 2.36
C ASP A 241 -4.26 -7.28 1.75
N ARG A 242 -5.17 -7.96 1.05
CA ARG A 242 -4.89 -9.21 0.33
C ARG A 242 -3.70 -9.09 -0.62
N ASN A 243 -3.54 -7.95 -1.30
CA ASN A 243 -2.41 -7.71 -2.20
C ASN A 243 -1.08 -7.86 -1.45
N TRP A 244 -1.00 -7.32 -0.23
CA TRP A 244 0.23 -7.31 0.56
C TRP A 244 0.55 -8.67 1.15
N TYR A 245 -0.46 -9.42 1.63
CA TYR A 245 -0.28 -10.82 2.04
C TYR A 245 0.22 -11.68 0.88
N ALA A 246 -0.38 -11.51 -0.31
CA ALA A 246 0.03 -12.23 -1.51
C ALA A 246 1.47 -11.90 -1.92
N LEU A 247 1.91 -10.64 -1.83
CA LEU A 247 3.29 -10.25 -2.12
C LEU A 247 4.31 -10.81 -1.11
N VAL A 248 3.99 -10.80 0.18
CA VAL A 248 4.85 -11.44 1.18
C VAL A 248 4.95 -12.95 0.91
N ALA A 249 3.83 -13.60 0.55
CA ALA A 249 3.83 -15.02 0.19
C ALA A 249 4.53 -15.33 -1.13
N TYR A 250 4.46 -14.43 -2.12
CA TYR A 250 5.21 -14.52 -3.36
C TYR A 250 6.71 -14.55 -3.07
N ASN A 251 7.17 -13.62 -2.21
CA ASN A 251 8.58 -13.47 -1.85
C ASN A 251 9.11 -14.58 -0.91
N MET A 252 8.36 -14.92 0.14
CA MET A 252 8.83 -15.82 1.20
C MET A 252 8.24 -17.23 1.15
N GLY A 253 7.24 -17.47 0.32
CA GLY A 253 6.42 -18.67 0.31
C GLY A 253 5.28 -18.62 1.34
N PRO A 254 4.11 -19.20 1.03
CA PRO A 254 2.93 -19.15 1.90
C PRO A 254 3.09 -19.91 3.21
N GLY A 255 3.97 -20.92 3.27
CA GLY A 255 4.29 -21.64 4.50
C GLY A 255 4.93 -20.73 5.56
N ALA A 256 5.79 -19.79 5.14
CA ALA A 256 6.41 -18.82 6.05
C ALA A 256 5.38 -17.83 6.60
N VAL A 257 4.49 -17.32 5.73
CA VAL A 257 3.38 -16.44 6.15
C VAL A 257 2.46 -17.16 7.14
N SER A 258 2.13 -18.42 6.89
CA SER A 258 1.30 -19.23 7.80
C SER A 258 1.95 -19.38 9.19
N GLN A 259 3.27 -19.55 9.25
CA GLN A 259 3.99 -19.59 10.54
C GLN A 259 3.96 -18.25 11.25
N ILE A 260 4.13 -17.14 10.53
CA ILE A 260 4.02 -15.78 11.09
C ILE A 260 2.61 -15.56 11.64
N GLN A 261 1.57 -15.93 10.89
CA GLN A 261 0.18 -15.83 11.35
C GLN A 261 -0.08 -16.64 12.63
N LYS A 262 0.49 -17.84 12.75
CA LYS A 262 0.42 -18.63 14.00
C LYS A 262 1.06 -17.89 15.18
N ARG A 263 2.23 -17.27 14.97
CA ARG A 263 2.95 -16.50 16.02
C ARG A 263 2.21 -15.22 16.41
N ILE A 264 1.57 -14.54 15.47
CA ILE A 264 0.74 -13.36 15.76
C ILE A 264 -0.49 -13.78 16.56
N ARG A 265 -1.14 -14.89 16.18
CA ARG A 265 -2.27 -15.43 16.92
C ARG A 265 -1.91 -15.82 18.35
N SER A 266 -0.74 -16.45 18.57
CA SER A 266 -0.28 -16.80 19.92
C SER A 266 0.03 -15.57 20.79
N GLN A 267 0.18 -14.39 20.20
CA GLN A 267 0.30 -13.10 20.91
C GLN A 267 -1.06 -12.44 21.17
N GLY A 268 -2.18 -13.12 20.90
CA GLY A 268 -3.53 -12.57 21.05
C GLY A 268 -3.91 -11.51 20.02
N LYS A 269 -3.11 -11.35 18.94
CA LYS A 269 -3.36 -10.38 17.86
C LYS A 269 -4.05 -11.04 16.68
N ASN A 270 -4.82 -10.26 15.93
CA ASN A 270 -5.47 -10.74 14.70
C ASN A 270 -4.41 -10.96 13.60
N PRO A 271 -4.17 -12.22 13.15
CA PRO A 271 -3.18 -12.54 12.13
C PRO A 271 -3.65 -12.26 10.69
N ASN A 272 -4.88 -11.77 10.53
CA ASN A 272 -5.46 -11.37 9.24
C ASN A 272 -5.49 -9.84 9.08
N ASN A 273 -5.06 -9.08 10.10
CA ASN A 273 -4.87 -7.64 9.98
C ASN A 273 -3.48 -7.34 9.41
N TRP A 274 -3.40 -6.54 8.34
CA TRP A 274 -2.13 -6.25 7.65
C TRP A 274 -1.09 -5.57 8.56
N VAL A 275 -1.51 -4.59 9.36
CA VAL A 275 -0.61 -3.86 10.27
C VAL A 275 0.08 -4.82 11.25
N ASN A 276 -0.65 -5.80 11.78
CA ASN A 276 -0.07 -6.83 12.65
C ASN A 276 0.99 -7.70 11.94
N LEU A 277 0.72 -8.14 10.72
CA LEU A 277 1.67 -8.94 9.93
C LEU A 277 2.93 -8.14 9.58
N TYR A 278 2.73 -6.92 9.08
CA TYR A 278 3.83 -6.01 8.75
C TYR A 278 4.66 -5.68 9.98
N ALA A 279 4.04 -5.34 11.11
CA ALA A 279 4.74 -5.06 12.36
C ALA A 279 5.55 -6.24 12.86
N TYR A 280 5.01 -7.46 12.76
CA TYR A 280 5.76 -8.67 13.12
C TYR A 280 7.03 -8.82 12.28
N LEU A 281 6.92 -8.66 10.96
CA LEU A 281 8.07 -8.69 10.07
C LEU A 281 9.06 -7.57 10.40
N ASP A 282 8.58 -6.34 10.58
CA ASP A 282 9.37 -5.14 10.78
C ASP A 282 10.18 -5.18 12.08
N ILE A 283 9.58 -5.62 13.18
CA ILE A 283 10.23 -5.77 14.49
C ILE A 283 11.33 -6.85 14.44
N ASN A 284 11.10 -7.93 13.69
CA ASN A 284 12.01 -9.09 13.65
C ASN A 284 13.02 -9.04 12.48
N LYS A 285 13.01 -7.99 11.64
CA LYS A 285 13.89 -7.90 10.45
C LYS A 285 15.38 -7.72 10.78
N ALA A 286 15.69 -7.23 11.97
CA ALA A 286 17.07 -7.05 12.42
C ALA A 286 17.77 -8.41 12.57
N SER A 287 17.09 -9.37 13.19
CA SER A 287 17.59 -10.73 13.45
C SER A 287 17.23 -11.76 12.36
N ASN A 288 16.31 -11.45 11.45
CA ASN A 288 15.91 -12.36 10.37
C ASN A 288 16.01 -11.73 8.98
N GLY A 289 17.00 -12.18 8.19
CA GLY A 289 17.25 -11.67 6.84
C GLY A 289 16.09 -11.88 5.87
N ARG A 290 15.32 -12.96 5.98
CA ARG A 290 14.15 -13.21 5.12
C ARG A 290 13.03 -12.23 5.43
N TYR A 291 12.81 -11.88 6.69
CA TYR A 291 11.83 -10.86 7.07
C TYR A 291 12.23 -9.48 6.57
N ARG A 292 13.53 -9.14 6.64
CA ARG A 292 14.07 -7.92 6.04
C ARG A 292 13.81 -7.83 4.54
N GLN A 293 14.05 -8.92 3.82
CA GLN A 293 13.78 -9.00 2.39
C GLN A 293 12.29 -8.80 2.09
N ALA A 294 11.39 -9.45 2.83
CA ALA A 294 9.95 -9.29 2.62
C ALA A 294 9.44 -7.87 2.92
N VAL A 295 9.91 -7.25 4.00
CA VAL A 295 9.57 -5.84 4.31
C VAL A 295 10.02 -4.93 3.18
N GLN A 296 11.26 -5.09 2.70
CA GLN A 296 11.77 -4.30 1.57
C GLN A 296 10.99 -4.57 0.29
N TYR A 297 10.67 -5.83 0.02
CA TYR A 297 9.96 -6.25 -1.18
C TYR A 297 8.58 -5.60 -1.29
N VAL A 298 7.76 -5.74 -0.24
CA VAL A 298 6.39 -5.21 -0.26
C VAL A 298 6.35 -3.67 -0.24
N THR A 299 7.24 -3.04 0.53
CA THR A 299 7.26 -1.56 0.63
C THR A 299 7.81 -0.91 -0.64
N ARG A 300 8.81 -1.50 -1.30
CA ARG A 300 9.30 -1.01 -2.60
C ARG A 300 8.30 -1.20 -3.72
N ILE A 301 7.62 -2.36 -3.80
CA ILE A 301 6.57 -2.58 -4.80
C ILE A 301 5.47 -1.54 -4.64
N ARG A 302 5.02 -1.27 -3.40
CA ARG A 302 4.05 -0.20 -3.17
C ARG A 302 4.60 1.16 -3.63
N ALA A 303 5.84 1.51 -3.29
CA ALA A 303 6.43 2.78 -3.71
C ALA A 303 6.55 2.90 -5.25
N TYR A 304 6.90 1.82 -5.95
CA TYR A 304 6.93 1.78 -7.42
C TYR A 304 5.53 1.94 -8.01
N LEU A 305 4.54 1.25 -7.45
CA LEU A 305 3.15 1.35 -7.86
C LEU A 305 2.62 2.78 -7.70
N GLU A 306 2.84 3.39 -6.55
CA GLU A 306 2.50 4.79 -6.28
C GLU A 306 3.15 5.69 -7.32
N HIS A 307 4.47 5.58 -7.54
CA HIS A 307 5.19 6.39 -8.51
C HIS A 307 4.65 6.22 -9.94
N ILE A 308 4.38 4.99 -10.38
CA ILE A 308 3.80 4.70 -11.70
C ILE A 308 2.43 5.39 -11.84
N LYS A 309 1.59 5.31 -10.80
CA LYS A 309 0.21 5.82 -10.83
C LYS A 309 0.11 7.34 -10.66
N THR A 310 1.08 7.98 -10.00
CA THR A 310 1.11 9.43 -9.82
C THR A 310 1.92 10.16 -10.87
N THR A 311 2.55 9.45 -11.81
CA THR A 311 3.34 10.05 -12.90
C THR A 311 2.57 9.93 -14.21
N PRO A 312 1.98 11.02 -14.74
CA PRO A 312 1.09 10.95 -15.92
C PRO A 312 1.70 10.27 -17.13
N GLN A 313 3.01 10.42 -17.34
CA GLN A 313 3.74 9.80 -18.44
C GLN A 313 3.86 8.28 -18.29
N LEU A 314 3.82 7.73 -17.07
CA LEU A 314 3.91 6.30 -16.79
C LEU A 314 2.54 5.62 -16.77
N VAL A 315 1.50 6.32 -16.27
CA VAL A 315 0.11 5.83 -16.27
C VAL A 315 -0.35 5.47 -17.68
N ASN A 316 -0.02 6.35 -18.62
CA ASN A 316 -0.48 6.31 -20.01
C ASN A 316 0.51 5.63 -20.97
N ILE A 317 1.59 5.02 -20.45
CA ILE A 317 2.47 4.17 -21.26
C ILE A 317 1.63 3.20 -22.07
#